data_AF-A0A087UGH7-F1
#
_entry.id   AF-A0A087UGH7-F1
#
_cell.length_a   1.000
_cell.length_b   1.000
_cell.length_c   1.000
_cell.angle_alpha   90.00
_cell.angle_beta   90.00
_cell.angle_gamma   90.00
#
_symmetry.space_group_name_H-M   'P 1'
#
loop_
_entity.id
_entity.type
_entity.pdbx_description
1 polymer ?
#
loop_
_entity_poly.entity_id
_entity_poly.type
_entity_poly.pdbx_seq_one_letter_code
_entity_poly.pdbx_strand_id
1 'polypeptide(L)'
;MDQGVITSFQHYYLLQFMQSIATNLESIDKIAVKEVWENYNIKMGIENIDTALTKLTKSDMNRCWKNLLPKYVHDHRGFEKDLNRIKDDILQLTAQAGFFEVDKKDIVELIRSHQDEYTGEELNLLDAERLTEEDNEELQQHNKVLGTETLAKFFYYLDLATQLLDENDPNLERTSAFKRGLFQLVACYREVYDRKRLAAMQTSVLTFSQTSTLAELEPSTSSEGNYLFS
;
A
#
# COMPACT_ATOMS: atom_id res chain seq x y z
N MET A 1 4.70 -11.63 25.06
CA MET A 1 5.61 -10.47 24.93
C MET A 1 5.22 -9.49 26.03
N ASP A 2 6.14 -8.81 26.72
CA ASP A 2 5.74 -7.89 27.81
C ASP A 2 4.85 -6.77 27.21
N GLN A 3 3.71 -6.49 27.86
CA GLN A 3 2.69 -5.54 27.40
C GLN A 3 3.26 -4.14 27.14
N GLY A 4 4.41 -3.80 27.73
CA GLY A 4 5.14 -2.55 27.49
C GLY A 4 5.69 -2.35 26.06
N VAL A 5 6.24 -3.39 25.40
CA VAL A 5 6.70 -3.25 23.99
C VAL A 5 5.49 -3.05 23.09
N ILE A 6 4.47 -3.88 23.29
CA ILE A 6 3.24 -3.87 22.50
C ILE A 6 2.59 -2.50 22.59
N THR A 7 2.44 -1.99 23.81
CA THR A 7 1.88 -0.65 24.04
C THR A 7 2.71 0.43 23.33
N SER A 8 4.04 0.38 23.41
CA SER A 8 4.90 1.37 22.74
C SER A 8 4.75 1.32 21.22
N PHE A 9 4.77 0.12 20.67
CA PHE A 9 4.54 -0.15 19.26
C PHE A 9 3.18 0.40 18.83
N GLN A 10 2.11 0.13 19.59
CA GLN A 10 0.75 0.62 19.30
C GLN A 10 0.69 2.15 19.28
N HIS A 11 1.39 2.85 20.18
CA HIS A 11 1.50 4.31 20.14
C HIS A 11 2.23 4.80 18.88
N TYR A 12 3.35 4.17 18.52
CA TYR A 12 4.09 4.55 17.31
C TYR A 12 3.34 4.25 16.02
N TYR A 13 2.59 3.15 15.98
CA TYR A 13 1.72 2.79 14.86
C TYR A 13 0.61 3.81 14.70
N LEU A 14 -0.10 4.14 15.79
CA LEU A 14 -1.16 5.14 15.77
C LEU A 14 -0.64 6.52 15.36
N LEU A 15 0.53 6.92 15.88
CA LEU A 15 1.20 8.14 15.46
C LEU A 15 1.45 8.15 13.94
N GLN A 16 1.99 7.06 13.40
CA GLN A 16 2.28 6.95 11.96
C GLN A 16 1.01 7.00 11.11
N PHE A 17 -0.04 6.33 11.54
CA PHE A 17 -1.33 6.37 10.88
C PHE A 17 -1.92 7.79 10.84
N MET A 18 -1.92 8.49 11.98
CA MET A 18 -2.41 9.86 12.04
C MET A 18 -1.56 10.83 11.21
N GLN A 19 -0.24 10.63 11.14
CA GLN A 19 0.64 11.38 10.22
C GLN A 19 0.26 11.17 8.76
N SER A 20 -0.05 9.93 8.37
CA SER A 20 -0.50 9.63 7.01
C SER A 20 -1.81 10.36 6.69
N ILE A 21 -2.79 10.34 7.59
CA ILE A 21 -4.06 11.07 7.41
C ILE A 21 -3.82 12.56 7.26
N ALA A 22 -3.07 13.18 8.17
CA ALA A 22 -2.78 14.61 8.14
C ALA A 22 -2.09 15.03 6.82
N THR A 23 -1.11 14.24 6.36
CA THR A 23 -0.38 14.51 5.12
C THR A 23 -1.30 14.44 3.88
N ASN A 24 -2.23 13.47 3.84
CA ASN A 24 -3.17 13.35 2.72
C ASN A 24 -4.19 14.50 2.71
N LEU A 25 -4.59 15.01 3.89
CA LEU A 25 -5.49 16.15 4.02
C LEU A 25 -4.84 17.49 3.64
N GLU A 26 -3.53 17.63 3.83
CA GLU A 26 -2.75 18.80 3.43
C GLU A 26 -2.37 18.80 1.94
N SER A 27 -2.64 17.71 1.22
CA SER A 27 -2.34 17.61 -0.22
C SER A 27 -3.16 18.61 -1.06
N ILE A 28 -2.67 18.90 -2.27
CA ILE A 28 -3.29 19.85 -3.21
C ILE A 28 -4.76 19.47 -3.52
N ASP A 29 -5.03 18.16 -3.57
CA ASP A 29 -6.36 17.62 -3.88
C ASP A 29 -7.28 17.53 -2.65
N LYS A 30 -6.77 17.82 -1.43
CA LYS A 30 -7.48 17.76 -0.14
C LYS A 30 -8.51 16.62 -0.07
N ILE A 31 -7.99 15.42 0.11
CA ILE A 31 -8.79 14.19 0.16
C ILE A 31 -9.55 14.12 1.49
N ALA A 32 -10.83 13.70 1.48
CA ALA A 32 -11.59 13.54 2.73
C ALA A 32 -11.02 12.39 3.59
N VAL A 33 -11.09 12.47 4.93
CA VAL A 33 -10.65 11.39 5.84
C VAL A 33 -11.29 10.05 5.47
N LYS A 34 -12.57 10.08 5.07
CA LYS A 34 -13.29 8.89 4.61
C LYS A 34 -12.62 8.24 3.40
N GLU A 35 -12.14 9.03 2.45
CA GLU A 35 -11.48 8.54 1.25
C GLU A 35 -10.05 8.04 1.57
N VAL A 36 -9.36 8.65 2.54
CA VAL A 36 -8.10 8.09 3.07
C VAL A 36 -8.33 6.72 3.69
N TRP A 37 -9.41 6.55 4.45
CA TRP A 37 -9.79 5.27 5.05
C TRP A 37 -10.17 4.22 4.00
N GLU A 38 -11.01 4.57 3.02
CA GLU A 38 -11.42 3.68 1.92
C GLU A 38 -10.23 3.21 1.07
N ASN A 39 -9.18 4.02 0.96
CA ASN A 39 -7.96 3.67 0.21
C ASN A 39 -6.86 3.00 1.06
N TYR A 40 -7.07 2.86 2.37
CA TYR A 40 -6.11 2.24 3.28
C TYR A 40 -6.03 0.74 3.04
N ASN A 41 -4.89 0.26 2.59
CA ASN A 41 -4.69 -1.14 2.20
C ASN A 41 -3.58 -1.82 3.00
N ILE A 42 -3.51 -3.15 2.90
CA ILE A 42 -2.56 -4.00 3.64
C ILE A 42 -1.10 -3.54 3.46
N LYS A 43 -0.71 -3.08 2.26
CA LYS A 43 0.65 -2.58 2.02
C LYS A 43 0.95 -1.35 2.89
N MET A 44 0.03 -0.39 2.95
CA MET A 44 0.17 0.79 3.83
C MET A 44 0.23 0.36 5.31
N GLY A 45 -0.58 -0.64 5.69
CA GLY A 45 -0.51 -1.24 7.02
C GLY A 45 0.87 -1.80 7.35
N ILE A 46 1.47 -2.58 6.43
CA ILE A 46 2.82 -3.15 6.60
C ILE A 46 3.88 -2.04 6.68
N GLU A 47 3.78 -1.00 5.84
CA GLU A 47 4.70 0.15 5.88
C GLU A 47 4.60 0.91 7.22
N ASN A 48 3.40 1.02 7.79
CA ASN A 48 3.19 1.60 9.11
C ASN A 48 3.79 0.71 10.23
N ILE A 49 3.65 -0.62 10.12
CA ILE A 49 4.27 -1.56 11.06
C ILE A 49 5.79 -1.43 11.01
N ASP A 50 6.39 -1.47 9.82
CA ASP A 50 7.85 -1.33 9.64
C ASP A 50 8.34 -0.02 10.25
N THR A 51 7.70 1.09 9.90
CA THR A 51 8.05 2.40 10.43
C THR A 51 7.92 2.46 11.96
N ALA A 52 6.84 1.93 12.52
CA ALA A 52 6.64 1.90 13.97
C ALA A 52 7.69 1.03 14.69
N LEU A 53 8.07 -0.10 14.10
CA LEU A 53 9.13 -0.97 14.64
C LEU A 53 10.50 -0.28 14.61
N THR A 54 10.82 0.48 13.57
CA THR A 54 12.10 1.23 13.51
C THR A 54 12.20 2.33 14.59
N LYS A 55 11.06 2.84 15.08
CA LYS A 55 11.00 3.83 16.16
C LYS A 55 11.23 3.21 17.55
N LEU A 56 11.13 1.89 17.69
CA LEU A 56 11.48 1.21 18.94
C LEU A 56 13.00 1.19 19.12
N THR A 57 13.46 1.74 20.25
CA THR A 57 14.88 1.77 20.58
C THR A 57 15.31 0.49 21.30
N LYS A 58 16.63 0.22 21.32
CA LYS A 58 17.20 -0.82 22.20
C LYS A 58 16.84 -0.59 23.66
N SER A 59 16.66 0.67 24.09
CA SER A 59 16.22 0.98 25.44
C SER A 59 14.78 0.55 25.69
N ASP A 60 13.90 0.67 24.69
CA ASP A 60 12.50 0.24 24.78
C ASP A 60 12.44 -1.29 24.89
N MET A 61 13.23 -1.98 24.07
CA MET A 61 13.34 -3.43 24.11
C MET A 61 13.94 -3.93 25.42
N ASN A 62 15.05 -3.35 25.90
CA ASN A 62 15.71 -3.75 27.16
C ASN A 62 14.81 -3.54 28.38
N ARG A 63 13.98 -2.49 28.37
CA ARG A 63 13.04 -2.19 29.46
C ARG A 63 11.96 -3.24 29.63
N CYS A 64 11.56 -3.90 28.56
CA CYS A 64 10.55 -4.96 28.60
C CYS A 64 11.09 -6.27 29.18
N TRP A 65 12.41 -6.37 29.32
CA TRP A 65 13.03 -7.40 30.14
C TRP A 65 13.11 -7.01 31.62
N LYS A 66 12.70 -5.80 32.04
CA LYS A 66 12.80 -5.37 33.45
C LYS A 66 11.95 -6.24 34.38
N ASN A 67 10.74 -6.60 33.94
CA ASN A 67 9.84 -7.45 34.72
C ASN A 67 10.32 -8.91 34.80
N LEU A 68 11.08 -9.36 33.80
CA LEU A 68 11.59 -10.73 33.70
C LEU A 68 13.01 -10.89 34.30
N LEU A 69 13.85 -9.86 34.14
CA LEU A 69 15.28 -9.84 34.48
C LEU A 69 15.69 -8.50 35.13
N PRO A 70 15.09 -8.13 36.28
CA PRO A 70 15.29 -6.81 36.90
C PRO A 70 16.74 -6.51 37.30
N LYS A 71 17.57 -7.55 37.49
CA LYS A 71 18.99 -7.42 37.86
C LYS A 71 19.89 -6.89 36.73
N TYR A 72 19.46 -7.06 35.48
CA TYR A 72 20.24 -6.70 34.29
C TYR A 72 19.72 -5.45 33.58
N VAL A 73 18.59 -4.90 34.07
CA VAL A 73 17.95 -3.72 33.49
C VAL A 73 18.12 -2.55 34.47
N HIS A 74 19.15 -1.73 34.23
CA HIS A 74 19.43 -0.55 35.06
C HIS A 74 18.36 0.54 34.88
N ASP A 75 18.17 1.41 35.88
CA ASP A 75 17.06 2.36 35.91
C ASP A 75 17.01 3.29 34.68
N HIS A 76 15.91 3.23 33.91
CA HIS A 76 15.74 4.02 32.71
C HIS A 76 14.70 5.14 32.95
N ARG A 77 15.13 6.29 33.48
CA ARG A 77 14.24 7.46 33.62
C ARG A 77 13.99 8.09 32.24
N GLY A 78 12.72 8.28 31.84
CA GLY A 78 12.38 9.01 30.59
C GLY A 78 11.15 8.51 29.81
N PHE A 79 10.86 7.21 29.84
CA PHE A 79 9.86 6.59 28.95
C PHE A 79 8.43 7.06 29.13
N GLU A 80 7.97 7.30 30.36
CA GLU A 80 6.64 7.90 30.56
C GLU A 80 6.57 9.31 29.97
N LYS A 81 7.69 10.05 29.95
CA LYS A 81 7.76 11.35 29.28
C LYS A 81 7.74 11.18 27.76
N ASP A 82 8.40 10.15 27.23
CA ASP A 82 8.41 9.84 25.79
C ASP A 82 7.02 9.42 25.28
N LEU A 83 6.33 8.53 26.00
CA LEU A 83 4.95 8.13 25.66
C LEU A 83 3.95 9.29 25.80
N ASN A 84 4.11 10.14 26.83
CA ASN A 84 3.26 11.31 26.95
C ASN A 84 3.48 12.30 25.80
N ARG A 85 4.72 12.48 25.35
CA ARG A 85 5.04 13.27 24.16
C ARG A 85 4.40 12.68 22.91
N ILE A 86 4.50 11.35 22.71
CA ILE A 86 3.87 10.68 21.57
C ILE A 86 2.34 10.88 21.60
N LYS A 87 1.70 10.82 22.77
CA LYS A 87 0.28 11.12 22.89
C LYS A 87 -0.06 12.57 22.55
N ASP A 88 0.79 13.52 22.96
CA ASP A 88 0.65 14.93 22.57
C ASP A 88 0.76 15.11 21.04
N ASP A 89 1.73 14.44 20.42
CA ASP A 89 1.92 14.46 18.97
C ASP A 89 0.71 13.85 18.25
N ILE A 90 0.18 12.71 18.75
CA ILE A 90 -1.06 12.10 18.22
C ILE A 90 -2.23 13.06 18.33
N LEU A 91 -2.41 13.74 19.48
CA LEU A 91 -3.50 14.71 19.66
C LEU A 91 -3.42 15.89 18.69
N GLN A 92 -2.21 16.38 18.44
CA GLN A 92 -2.01 17.44 17.47
C GLN A 92 -2.44 16.97 16.06
N LEU A 93 -2.07 15.74 15.69
CA LEU A 93 -2.41 15.16 14.38
C LEU A 93 -3.91 14.84 14.27
N THR A 94 -4.57 14.39 15.34
CA THR A 94 -6.03 14.18 15.34
C THR A 94 -6.76 15.49 15.14
N ALA A 95 -6.31 16.57 15.79
CA ALA A 95 -6.87 17.91 15.57
C ALA A 95 -6.65 18.39 14.12
N GLN A 96 -5.47 18.18 13.54
CA GLN A 96 -5.21 18.47 12.12
C GLN A 96 -6.10 17.65 11.19
N ALA A 97 -6.43 16.42 11.58
CA ALA A 97 -7.36 15.55 10.86
C ALA A 97 -8.85 15.90 11.08
N GLY A 98 -9.15 16.97 11.84
CA GLY A 98 -10.52 17.44 12.10
C GLY A 98 -11.20 16.82 13.32
N PHE A 99 -10.49 16.01 14.10
CA PHE A 99 -11.00 15.38 15.32
C PHE A 99 -10.61 16.19 16.56
N PHE A 100 -11.36 17.27 16.82
CA PHE A 100 -11.07 18.21 17.92
C PHE A 100 -11.53 17.73 19.31
N GLU A 101 -12.44 16.76 19.36
CA GLU A 101 -13.03 16.25 20.60
C GLU A 101 -12.20 15.13 21.25
N VAL A 102 -11.15 14.66 20.57
CA VAL A 102 -10.28 13.58 21.04
C VAL A 102 -9.33 14.09 22.13
N ASP A 103 -9.23 13.35 23.23
CA ASP A 103 -8.29 13.60 24.33
C ASP A 103 -7.31 12.44 24.57
N LYS A 104 -6.38 12.62 25.53
CA LYS A 104 -5.37 11.58 25.85
C LYS A 104 -5.99 10.29 26.38
N LYS A 105 -7.15 10.37 27.01
CA LYS A 105 -7.85 9.20 27.55
C LYS A 105 -8.40 8.37 26.40
N ASP A 106 -8.94 9.00 25.36
CA ASP A 106 -9.43 8.30 24.16
C ASP A 106 -8.32 7.52 23.47
N ILE A 107 -7.11 8.10 23.35
CA ILE A 107 -5.94 7.40 22.80
C ILE A 107 -5.59 6.17 23.64
N VAL A 108 -5.61 6.31 24.97
CA VAL A 108 -5.31 5.20 25.88
C VAL A 108 -6.39 4.12 25.83
N GLU A 109 -7.65 4.51 25.71
CA GLU A 109 -8.79 3.60 25.59
C GLU A 109 -8.73 2.80 24.29
N LEU A 110 -8.47 3.45 23.16
CA LEU A 110 -8.27 2.82 21.85
C LEU A 110 -7.14 1.80 21.86
N ILE A 111 -6.01 2.14 22.50
CA ILE A 111 -4.87 1.21 22.58
C ILE A 111 -5.22 0.00 23.46
N ARG A 112 -5.98 0.20 24.55
CA ARG A 112 -6.39 -0.87 25.46
C ARG A 112 -7.47 -1.77 24.89
N SER A 113 -8.39 -1.26 24.06
CA SER A 113 -9.44 -2.08 23.44
C SER A 113 -8.87 -3.17 22.51
N HIS A 114 -7.60 -3.05 22.13
CA HIS A 114 -6.88 -4.03 21.30
C HIS A 114 -5.70 -4.69 22.04
N GLN A 115 -5.75 -4.75 23.38
CA GLN A 115 -4.74 -5.47 24.19
C GLN A 115 -5.10 -6.94 24.46
N ASP A 116 -6.34 -7.34 24.19
CA ASP A 116 -6.75 -8.74 24.30
C ASP A 116 -6.08 -9.54 23.18
N GLU A 117 -5.32 -10.59 23.56
CA GLU A 117 -4.83 -11.56 22.59
C GLU A 117 -6.04 -12.28 22.00
N TYR A 118 -6.11 -12.35 20.66
CA TYR A 118 -7.07 -13.22 20.00
C TYR A 118 -6.97 -14.61 20.61
N THR A 119 -8.09 -15.10 21.10
CA THR A 119 -8.18 -16.48 21.58
C THR A 119 -7.89 -17.43 20.41
N GLY A 120 -7.38 -18.63 20.69
CA GLY A 120 -7.14 -19.61 19.62
C GLY A 120 -8.42 -19.95 18.83
N GLU A 121 -9.58 -19.75 19.43
CA GLU A 121 -10.90 -19.90 18.79
C GLU A 121 -11.21 -18.74 17.84
N GLU A 122 -10.95 -17.49 18.24
CA GLU A 122 -11.10 -16.31 17.36
C GLU A 122 -10.13 -16.34 16.18
N LEU A 123 -8.90 -16.83 16.38
CA LEU A 123 -7.92 -16.98 15.31
C LEU A 123 -8.40 -18.02 14.27
N ASN A 124 -8.95 -19.15 14.74
CA ASN A 124 -9.55 -20.16 13.88
C ASN A 124 -10.80 -19.65 13.14
N LEU A 125 -11.59 -18.77 13.77
CA LEU A 125 -12.75 -18.14 13.13
C LEU A 125 -12.32 -17.18 12.01
N LEU A 126 -11.26 -16.39 12.22
CA LEU A 126 -10.68 -15.53 11.18
C LEU A 126 -10.12 -16.37 10.01
N ASP A 127 -9.45 -17.49 10.29
CA ASP A 127 -8.98 -18.39 9.23
C ASP A 127 -10.14 -19.06 8.48
N ALA A 128 -11.24 -19.39 9.16
CA ALA A 128 -12.44 -19.93 8.52
C ALA A 128 -13.17 -18.87 7.68
N GLU A 129 -13.25 -17.62 8.15
CA GLU A 129 -13.83 -16.49 7.42
C GLU A 129 -13.03 -16.19 6.15
N ARG A 130 -11.68 -16.19 6.23
CA ARG A 130 -10.79 -16.07 5.06
C ARG A 130 -11.04 -17.14 3.99
N LEU A 131 -11.28 -18.38 4.41
CA LEU A 131 -11.59 -19.48 3.50
C LEU A 131 -12.99 -19.35 2.87
N THR A 132 -13.91 -18.59 3.48
CA THR A 132 -15.23 -18.30 2.92
C THR A 132 -15.26 -17.03 2.05
N GLU A 133 -14.40 -16.06 2.34
CA GLU A 133 -14.22 -14.84 1.53
C GLU A 133 -13.49 -15.12 0.20
N GLU A 134 -12.76 -16.23 0.09
CA GLU A 134 -12.15 -16.67 -1.18
C GLU A 134 -13.17 -16.99 -2.29
N ASP A 135 -14.43 -17.26 -1.93
CA ASP A 135 -15.54 -17.48 -2.87
C ASP A 135 -16.35 -16.20 -3.19
N ASN A 136 -16.01 -15.06 -2.57
CA ASN A 136 -16.65 -13.78 -2.84
C ASN A 136 -15.74 -12.93 -3.75
N GLU A 137 -16.33 -12.21 -4.70
CA GLU A 137 -15.69 -11.55 -5.85
C GLU A 137 -14.73 -10.37 -5.52
N GLU A 138 -14.10 -10.34 -4.33
CA GLU A 138 -13.21 -9.28 -3.86
C GLU A 138 -11.71 -9.57 -4.06
N LEU A 139 -11.34 -10.79 -4.44
CA LEU A 139 -9.95 -11.17 -4.77
C LEU A 139 -9.36 -10.45 -6.01
N GLN A 140 -10.16 -9.66 -6.73
CA GLN A 140 -9.64 -8.83 -7.83
C GLN A 140 -8.92 -7.57 -7.34
N GLN A 141 -9.14 -7.08 -6.12
CA GLN A 141 -8.54 -5.81 -5.68
C GLN A 141 -7.07 -5.90 -5.24
N HIS A 142 -6.56 -7.09 -4.91
CA HIS A 142 -5.21 -7.23 -4.35
C HIS A 142 -4.11 -7.69 -5.32
N ASN A 143 -4.46 -8.01 -6.56
CA ASN A 143 -3.46 -8.15 -7.63
C ASN A 143 -3.37 -6.85 -8.42
N LYS A 144 -2.75 -5.81 -7.84
CA LYS A 144 -2.34 -4.62 -8.60
C LYS A 144 -1.26 -5.01 -9.62
N VAL A 145 -1.71 -5.52 -10.77
CA VAL A 145 -0.84 -5.84 -11.90
C VAL A 145 -0.38 -4.53 -12.51
N LEU A 146 0.93 -4.34 -12.63
CA LEU A 146 1.52 -3.17 -13.30
C LEU A 146 1.20 -3.22 -14.82
N GLY A 147 -0.01 -2.82 -15.21
CA GLY A 147 -0.53 -2.91 -16.56
C GLY A 147 0.22 -2.01 -17.55
N THR A 148 0.09 -2.32 -18.84
CA THR A 148 0.61 -1.46 -19.92
C THR A 148 -0.02 -0.08 -19.88
N GLU A 149 -1.32 0.02 -19.60
CA GLU A 149 -2.01 1.31 -19.45
C GLU A 149 -1.46 2.13 -18.28
N THR A 150 -1.24 1.49 -17.12
CA THR A 150 -0.64 2.13 -15.94
C THR A 150 0.76 2.65 -16.25
N LEU A 151 1.58 1.86 -16.94
CA LEU A 151 2.92 2.28 -17.37
C LEU A 151 2.88 3.42 -18.38
N ALA A 152 1.93 3.42 -19.33
CA ALA A 152 1.75 4.51 -20.27
C ALA A 152 1.37 5.82 -19.56
N LYS A 153 0.44 5.77 -18.61
CA LYS A 153 0.08 6.93 -17.76
C LYS A 153 1.27 7.42 -16.93
N PHE A 154 2.04 6.50 -16.35
CA PHE A 154 3.26 6.84 -15.61
C PHE A 154 4.26 7.59 -16.48
N PHE A 155 4.56 7.11 -17.69
CA PHE A 155 5.47 7.82 -18.61
C PHE A 155 4.93 9.19 -19.03
N TYR A 156 3.62 9.30 -19.28
CA TYR A 156 2.99 10.59 -19.58
C TYR A 156 3.21 11.62 -18.47
N TYR A 157 3.03 11.24 -17.21
CA TYR A 157 3.26 12.15 -16.08
C TYR A 157 4.73 12.56 -15.92
N LEU A 158 5.65 11.65 -16.21
CA LEU A 158 7.08 11.97 -16.20
C LEU A 158 7.43 12.98 -17.30
N ASP A 159 6.90 12.79 -18.51
CA ASP A 159 7.11 13.72 -19.61
C ASP A 159 6.56 15.11 -19.24
N LEU A 160 5.35 15.16 -18.68
CA LEU A 160 4.73 16.41 -18.20
C LEU A 160 5.61 17.10 -17.12
N ALA A 161 6.10 16.34 -16.14
CA ALA A 161 6.96 16.88 -15.08
C ALA A 161 8.29 17.42 -15.65
N THR A 162 8.88 16.74 -16.63
CA THR A 162 10.11 17.21 -17.26
C THR A 162 9.90 18.45 -18.13
N GLN A 163 8.76 18.56 -18.81
CA GLN A 163 8.38 19.74 -19.58
C GLN A 163 8.13 20.94 -18.67
N LEU A 164 7.47 20.74 -17.53
CA LEU A 164 7.25 21.80 -16.55
C LEU A 164 8.58 22.40 -16.08
N LEU A 165 9.60 21.57 -15.86
CA LEU A 165 10.93 22.04 -15.48
C LEU A 165 11.67 22.74 -16.63
N ASP A 166 11.47 22.34 -17.89
CA ASP A 166 12.02 23.07 -19.03
C ASP A 166 11.46 24.49 -19.15
N GLU A 167 10.16 24.65 -18.88
CA GLU A 167 9.46 25.91 -19.03
C GLU A 167 9.70 26.87 -17.86
N ASN A 168 9.93 26.34 -16.65
CA ASN A 168 9.92 27.14 -15.42
C ASN A 168 11.28 27.20 -14.68
N ASP A 169 12.24 26.32 -14.96
CA ASP A 169 13.54 26.37 -14.29
C ASP A 169 14.55 27.24 -15.07
N PRO A 170 14.98 28.40 -14.55
CA PRO A 170 16.01 29.21 -15.19
C PRO A 170 17.39 28.55 -15.21
N ASN A 171 17.62 27.51 -14.39
CA ASN A 171 18.88 26.77 -14.34
C ASN A 171 18.80 25.48 -15.18
N LEU A 172 19.23 25.60 -16.44
CA LEU A 172 19.25 24.49 -17.39
C LEU A 172 20.18 23.33 -16.98
N GLU A 173 21.27 23.60 -16.28
CA GLU A 173 22.22 22.57 -15.86
C GLU A 173 21.60 21.66 -14.79
N ARG A 174 20.87 22.27 -13.84
CA ARG A 174 20.09 21.52 -12.84
C ARG A 174 18.99 20.70 -13.49
N THR A 175 18.19 21.28 -14.39
CA THR A 175 17.13 20.56 -15.12
C THR A 175 17.70 19.39 -15.92
N SER A 176 18.83 19.60 -16.60
CA SER A 176 19.53 18.55 -17.36
C SER A 176 20.07 17.44 -16.45
N ALA A 177 20.63 17.78 -15.29
CA ALA A 177 21.08 16.81 -14.30
C ALA A 177 19.92 15.95 -13.77
N PHE A 178 18.79 16.57 -13.41
CA PHE A 178 17.59 15.87 -12.96
C PHE A 178 17.08 14.90 -14.03
N LYS A 179 16.90 15.37 -15.28
CA LYS A 179 16.42 14.54 -16.40
C LYS A 179 17.28 13.31 -16.63
N ARG A 180 18.61 13.46 -16.59
CA ARG A 180 19.55 12.32 -16.73
C ARG A 180 19.35 11.30 -15.63
N GLY A 181 19.23 11.73 -14.37
CA GLY A 181 18.98 10.82 -13.25
C GLY A 181 17.61 10.12 -13.37
N LEU A 182 16.58 10.87 -13.75
CA LEU A 182 15.25 10.34 -13.96
C LEU A 182 15.23 9.25 -15.05
N PHE A 183 15.86 9.50 -16.21
CA PHE A 183 15.91 8.50 -17.29
C PHE A 183 16.62 7.20 -16.88
N GLN A 184 17.64 7.28 -16.03
CA GLN A 184 18.31 6.08 -15.50
C GLN A 184 17.38 5.27 -14.59
N LEU A 185 16.66 5.92 -13.68
CA LEU A 185 15.73 5.25 -12.78
C LEU A 185 14.51 4.65 -13.50
N VAL A 186 14.09 5.28 -14.59
CA VAL A 186 12.89 4.89 -15.35
C VAL A 186 13.18 3.74 -16.34
N ALA A 187 14.44 3.47 -16.66
CA ALA A 187 14.84 2.45 -17.64
C ALA A 187 14.26 1.06 -17.34
N CYS A 188 14.28 0.62 -16.08
CA CYS A 188 13.74 -0.69 -15.69
C CYS A 188 12.23 -0.83 -15.97
N TYR A 189 11.47 0.27 -15.85
CA TYR A 189 10.05 0.29 -16.16
C TYR A 189 9.78 0.29 -17.67
N ARG A 190 10.64 0.92 -18.48
CA ARG A 190 10.57 0.84 -19.95
C ARG A 190 10.77 -0.59 -20.44
N GLU A 191 11.75 -1.31 -19.87
CA GLU A 191 11.97 -2.72 -20.20
C GLU A 191 10.77 -3.60 -19.84
N VAL A 192 10.12 -3.35 -18.69
CA VAL A 192 8.87 -4.05 -18.32
C VAL A 192 7.75 -3.74 -19.32
N TYR A 193 7.60 -2.48 -19.71
CA TYR A 193 6.59 -2.06 -20.68
C TYR A 193 6.80 -2.70 -22.06
N ASP A 194 8.02 -2.67 -22.57
CA ASP A 194 8.36 -3.24 -23.88
C ASP A 194 8.17 -4.75 -23.89
N ARG A 195 8.60 -5.47 -22.84
CA ARG A 195 8.34 -6.91 -22.71
C ARG A 195 6.85 -7.22 -22.76
N LYS A 196 6.02 -6.45 -22.05
CA LYS A 196 4.56 -6.65 -22.05
C LYS A 196 3.93 -6.36 -23.42
N ARG A 197 4.38 -5.31 -24.10
CA ARG A 197 3.91 -4.97 -25.45
C ARG A 197 4.29 -6.06 -26.47
N LEU A 198 5.53 -6.56 -26.41
CA LEU A 198 6.01 -7.64 -27.27
C LEU A 198 5.26 -8.94 -27.03
N ALA A 199 5.00 -9.30 -25.77
CA ALA A 199 4.21 -10.48 -25.43
C ALA A 199 2.79 -10.41 -26.02
N ALA A 200 2.12 -9.25 -25.89
CA ALA A 200 0.79 -9.04 -26.47
C ALA A 200 0.79 -9.14 -28.01
N MET A 201 1.82 -8.59 -28.66
CA MET A 201 1.99 -8.69 -30.12
C MET A 201 2.23 -10.14 -30.57
N GLN A 202 3.05 -10.90 -29.86
CA GLN A 202 3.32 -12.31 -30.18
C GLN A 202 2.06 -13.16 -30.04
N THR A 203 1.26 -12.97 -28.99
CA THR A 203 -0.03 -13.67 -28.84
C THR A 203 -0.96 -13.38 -30.01
N SER A 204 -1.07 -12.11 -30.45
CA SER A 204 -1.90 -11.73 -31.60
C SER A 204 -1.45 -12.36 -32.92
N VAL A 205 -0.14 -12.49 -33.15
CA VAL A 205 0.40 -13.10 -34.37
C VAL A 205 0.13 -14.60 -34.40
N LEU A 206 0.34 -15.30 -33.27
CA LEU A 206 0.09 -16.73 -33.18
C LEU A 206 -1.38 -17.08 -33.39
N THR A 207 -2.31 -16.29 -32.83
CA THR A 207 -3.75 -16.46 -33.06
C THR A 207 -4.13 -16.22 -34.53
N PHE A 208 -3.54 -15.22 -35.17
CA PHE A 208 -3.81 -14.92 -36.58
C PHE A 208 -3.34 -16.07 -37.50
N SER A 209 -2.13 -16.58 -37.29
CA SER A 209 -1.60 -17.70 -38.08
C SER A 209 -2.43 -18.98 -37.93
N GLN A 210 -2.98 -19.24 -36.75
CA GLN A 210 -3.89 -20.38 -36.53
C GLN A 210 -5.21 -20.20 -37.29
N THR A 211 -5.79 -18.99 -37.28
CA THR A 211 -7.03 -18.71 -38.04
C THR A 211 -6.84 -18.81 -39.56
N SER A 212 -5.67 -18.42 -40.09
CA SER A 212 -5.35 -18.59 -41.51
C SER A 212 -5.15 -20.05 -41.91
N THR A 213 -4.59 -20.87 -41.02
CA THR A 213 -4.38 -22.30 -41.29
C THR A 213 -5.70 -23.09 -41.29
N LEU A 214 -6.69 -22.65 -40.49
CA LEU A 214 -8.00 -23.31 -40.43
C LEU A 214 -8.89 -22.94 -41.63
N ALA A 215 -8.75 -21.74 -42.18
CA ALA A 215 -9.53 -21.28 -43.34
C ALA A 215 -9.14 -21.98 -44.66
N GLU A 216 -7.98 -22.62 -44.72
CA GLU A 216 -7.47 -23.32 -45.91
C GLU A 216 -7.87 -24.82 -45.95
N LEU A 217 -8.57 -25.32 -44.91
CA LEU A 217 -8.93 -26.73 -44.74
C LEU A 217 -10.43 -27.06 -44.90
N GLU A 218 -11.27 -26.12 -45.33
CA GLU A 218 -12.68 -26.40 -45.65
C GLU A 218 -12.80 -26.90 -47.10
N PRO A 219 -13.05 -28.21 -47.36
CA PRO A 219 -13.36 -28.68 -48.69
C PRO A 219 -14.76 -28.21 -49.09
N SER A 220 -14.87 -27.53 -50.22
CA SER A 220 -16.13 -27.28 -50.91
C SER A 220 -16.85 -28.59 -51.21
N THR A 221 -17.84 -28.97 -50.40
CA THR A 221 -18.81 -30.00 -50.77
C THR A 221 -20.21 -29.39 -50.88
N SER A 222 -20.55 -29.12 -52.13
CA SER A 222 -21.89 -29.12 -52.71
C SER A 222 -22.79 -30.22 -52.14
N SER A 223 -24.05 -29.86 -51.83
CA SER A 223 -25.27 -30.48 -52.38
C SER A 223 -26.39 -30.68 -51.35
N GLU A 224 -27.59 -30.33 -51.83
CA GLU A 224 -28.91 -30.88 -51.50
C GLU A 224 -29.59 -30.48 -50.19
N GLY A 225 -30.60 -29.64 -50.35
CA GLY A 225 -31.62 -29.42 -49.36
C GLY A 225 -32.65 -30.55 -49.30
N ASN A 226 -33.52 -30.45 -48.30
CA ASN A 226 -34.95 -30.60 -48.55
C ASN A 226 -35.77 -29.99 -47.41
N TYR A 227 -36.98 -29.66 -47.82
CA TYR A 227 -37.95 -28.79 -47.20
C TYR A 227 -38.57 -29.35 -45.89
N LEU A 228 -38.89 -28.39 -45.02
CA LEU A 228 -40.10 -28.25 -44.18
C LEU A 228 -41.12 -29.41 -44.21
N PHE A 229 -41.54 -29.89 -43.04
CA PHE A 229 -42.92 -29.71 -42.57
C PHE A 229 -43.04 -30.03 -41.05
N SER A 230 -44.06 -29.40 -40.46
CA SER A 230 -44.44 -29.25 -39.06
C SER A 230 -44.50 -30.48 -38.16
#